data_AF-A0AAV4F8P3-F1
#
_entry.id   AF-A0AAV4F8P3-F1
#
_cell.length_a   1.000
_cell.length_b   1.000
_cell.length_c   1.000
_cell.angle_alpha   90.00
_cell.angle_beta   90.00
_cell.angle_gamma   90.00
#
_symmetry.space_group_name_H-M   'P 1'
#
loop_
_entity.id
_entity.type
_entity.pdbx_description
1 polymer ?
#
loop_
_entity_poly.entity_id
_entity_poly.type
_entity_poly.pdbx_seq_one_letter_code
_entity_poly.pdbx_strand_id
1 'polypeptide(L)'
;MVVKKAMNKTKSSKKHAGSPEFDSKSKESEATNNNPGLLEPWTPSPGTAFKLLMSVRLCAALWNGISDCDETYNYWEPAHYLKTGKGFQTWEYSPVYAVRSYAYILLHVVPMRIFTTILGENPILVFYMTRCLLGIACASAEILLYRGVTKLYGPNVARLLLVLLLFSAGMFISSAAFLPSSFSMYLTMVAYGSWFIGNSS
;
A
#
# COMPACT_ATOMS: atom_id res chain seq x y z
N MET A 1 -20.89 -32.86 -90.46
CA MET A 1 -21.26 -34.10 -91.19
C MET A 1 -21.21 -35.26 -90.19
N VAL A 2 -22.37 -35.67 -89.67
CA VAL A 2 -22.92 -37.05 -89.76
C VAL A 2 -22.14 -38.05 -88.87
N VAL A 3 -22.59 -38.31 -87.61
CA VAL A 3 -23.44 -39.47 -87.16
C VAL A 3 -22.59 -40.77 -87.07
N LYS A 4 -22.41 -41.53 -85.97
CA LYS A 4 -23.34 -42.32 -85.10
C LYS A 4 -22.43 -42.96 -84.00
N LYS A 5 -22.75 -42.92 -82.69
CA LYS A 5 -23.64 -43.81 -81.91
C LYS A 5 -22.96 -45.09 -81.40
N ALA A 6 -22.86 -45.25 -80.07
CA ALA A 6 -23.24 -46.49 -79.37
C ALA A 6 -23.43 -46.22 -77.86
N MET A 7 -24.70 -46.30 -77.43
CA MET A 7 -25.11 -46.45 -76.03
C MET A 7 -24.85 -47.88 -75.58
N ASN A 8 -24.55 -48.09 -74.29
CA ASN A 8 -25.21 -49.18 -73.58
C ASN A 8 -25.54 -48.79 -72.13
N LYS A 9 -26.82 -48.95 -71.78
CA LYS A 9 -27.42 -48.72 -70.46
C LYS A 9 -27.31 -50.00 -69.64
N THR A 10 -27.00 -49.93 -68.35
CA THR A 10 -27.82 -50.64 -67.33
C THR A 10 -27.70 -49.95 -65.96
N LYS A 11 -28.86 -49.84 -65.30
CA LYS A 11 -29.15 -49.19 -64.01
C LYS A 11 -28.62 -49.98 -62.81
N SER A 12 -28.24 -49.32 -61.71
CA SER A 12 -28.93 -49.46 -60.41
C SER A 12 -28.34 -48.55 -59.30
N SER A 13 -29.15 -47.59 -58.86
CA SER A 13 -29.36 -47.05 -57.50
C SER A 13 -28.26 -47.20 -56.43
N LYS A 14 -27.78 -46.07 -55.89
CA LYS A 14 -27.89 -45.73 -54.46
C LYS A 14 -27.61 -44.24 -54.20
N LYS A 15 -28.49 -43.64 -53.40
CA LYS A 15 -28.56 -42.24 -52.99
C LYS A 15 -27.33 -41.80 -52.20
N HIS A 16 -26.71 -40.68 -52.57
CA HIS A 16 -26.03 -39.79 -51.62
C HIS A 16 -26.52 -38.36 -51.88
N ALA A 17 -27.19 -37.80 -50.88
CA ALA A 17 -27.71 -36.44 -50.89
C ALA A 17 -26.54 -35.46 -50.89
N GLY A 18 -26.58 -34.51 -51.83
CA GLY A 18 -25.59 -33.45 -51.97
C GLY A 18 -25.69 -32.40 -50.88
N SER A 19 -24.54 -31.79 -50.60
CA SER A 19 -24.41 -30.50 -49.95
C SER A 19 -25.23 -29.43 -50.68
N PRO A 20 -25.79 -28.47 -49.93
CA PRO A 20 -25.92 -27.12 -50.43
C PRO A 20 -25.15 -26.13 -49.56
N GLU A 21 -24.59 -25.18 -50.29
CA GLU A 21 -23.88 -23.95 -49.93
C GLU A 21 -24.44 -23.23 -48.69
N PHE A 22 -23.52 -22.78 -47.84
CA PHE A 22 -23.76 -21.91 -46.70
C PHE A 22 -23.63 -20.46 -47.16
N ASP A 23 -24.76 -19.80 -47.42
CA ASP A 23 -24.81 -18.34 -47.42
C ASP A 23 -26.17 -17.87 -46.89
N SER A 24 -26.20 -17.54 -45.60
CA SER A 24 -27.26 -16.73 -45.01
C SER A 24 -26.65 -15.69 -44.09
N LYS A 25 -26.34 -14.55 -44.67
CA LYS A 25 -26.12 -13.28 -43.97
C LYS A 25 -27.23 -12.99 -42.95
N SER A 26 -26.78 -12.37 -41.85
CA SER A 26 -27.48 -11.38 -41.02
C SER A 26 -28.33 -11.89 -39.84
N LYS A 27 -27.70 -11.99 -38.67
CA LYS A 27 -27.76 -10.97 -37.59
C LYS A 27 -27.17 -11.57 -36.32
N GLU A 28 -25.85 -11.69 -36.28
CA GLU A 28 -25.15 -11.65 -35.01
C GLU A 28 -24.74 -10.20 -34.84
N SER A 29 -25.62 -9.44 -34.18
CA SER A 29 -25.26 -8.10 -33.72
C SER A 29 -24.13 -8.27 -32.72
N GLU A 30 -22.92 -7.94 -33.16
CA GLU A 30 -21.81 -7.55 -32.31
C GLU A 30 -22.34 -6.64 -31.19
N ALA A 31 -22.55 -7.23 -30.02
CA ALA A 31 -22.51 -6.49 -28.77
C ALA A 31 -21.06 -6.46 -28.30
N THR A 32 -20.16 -5.92 -29.12
CA THR A 32 -18.99 -5.22 -28.59
C THR A 32 -19.50 -3.96 -27.89
N ASN A 33 -20.09 -4.18 -26.72
CA ASN A 33 -20.20 -3.15 -25.70
C ASN A 33 -18.77 -2.91 -25.23
N ASN A 34 -18.04 -2.09 -25.99
CA ASN A 34 -16.78 -1.48 -25.60
C ASN A 34 -17.06 -0.47 -24.49
N ASN A 35 -17.54 -0.95 -23.34
CA ASN A 35 -17.45 -0.28 -22.06
C ASN A 35 -16.19 -0.82 -21.38
N PRO A 36 -15.02 -0.19 -21.59
CA PRO A 36 -13.78 -0.61 -20.92
C PRO A 36 -13.86 -0.56 -19.38
N GLY A 37 -14.95 -0.02 -18.80
CA GLY A 37 -15.16 0.07 -17.36
C GLY A 37 -15.92 -1.10 -16.70
N LEU A 38 -16.43 -2.08 -17.42
CA LEU A 38 -17.21 -3.18 -16.82
C LEU A 38 -16.37 -4.40 -16.38
N LEU A 39 -15.11 -4.49 -16.82
CA LEU A 39 -14.21 -5.61 -16.50
C LEU A 39 -13.06 -5.23 -15.57
N GLU A 40 -12.84 -3.94 -15.28
CA GLU A 40 -11.83 -3.55 -14.30
C GLU A 40 -12.37 -3.70 -12.86
N PRO A 41 -11.70 -4.50 -12.00
CA PRO A 41 -12.08 -4.62 -10.61
C PRO A 41 -11.98 -3.26 -9.91
N TRP A 42 -13.07 -2.82 -9.28
CA TRP A 42 -13.10 -1.58 -8.51
C TRP A 42 -11.98 -1.55 -7.47
N THR A 43 -11.27 -0.43 -7.35
CA THR A 43 -10.21 -0.23 -6.35
C THR A 43 -10.33 1.17 -5.74
N PRO A 44 -10.16 1.31 -4.41
CA PRO A 44 -10.17 2.61 -3.76
C PRO A 44 -9.19 3.58 -4.42
N SER A 45 -9.66 4.80 -4.69
CA SER A 45 -8.75 5.85 -5.17
C SER A 45 -7.62 6.07 -4.15
N PRO A 46 -6.40 6.43 -4.57
CA PRO A 46 -5.31 6.73 -3.65
C PRO A 46 -5.69 7.78 -2.59
N GLY A 47 -6.52 8.77 -2.93
CA GLY A 47 -7.01 9.76 -1.98
C GLY A 47 -7.95 9.16 -0.92
N THR A 48 -8.82 8.23 -1.31
CA THR A 48 -9.69 7.51 -0.37
C THR A 48 -8.86 6.59 0.53
N ALA A 49 -7.93 5.83 -0.04
CA ALA A 49 -7.04 4.95 0.71
C ALA A 49 -6.19 5.73 1.72
N PHE A 50 -5.63 6.89 1.33
CA PHE A 50 -4.87 7.75 2.22
C PHE A 50 -5.71 8.25 3.40
N LYS A 51 -6.94 8.72 3.17
CA LYS A 51 -7.84 9.16 4.24
C LYS A 51 -8.15 8.02 5.23
N LEU A 52 -8.37 6.80 4.73
CA LEU A 52 -8.61 5.64 5.58
C LEU A 52 -7.39 5.30 6.44
N LEU A 53 -6.21 5.18 5.82
CA LEU A 53 -4.96 4.89 6.52
C LEU A 53 -4.65 5.99 7.55
N MET A 54 -4.72 7.25 7.14
CA MET A 54 -4.50 8.41 8.02
C MET A 54 -5.40 8.37 9.25
N SER A 55 -6.70 8.13 9.07
CA SER A 55 -7.64 8.01 10.20
C SER A 55 -7.24 6.89 11.16
N VAL A 56 -6.91 5.70 10.64
CA VAL A 56 -6.46 4.57 11.48
C VAL A 56 -5.15 4.88 12.20
N ARG A 57 -4.19 5.56 11.56
CA ARG A 57 -2.89 5.91 12.17
C ARG A 57 -3.00 7.00 13.22
N LEU A 58 -3.89 7.98 13.02
CA LEU A 58 -4.21 8.96 14.06
C LEU A 58 -4.94 8.33 15.25
N CYS A 59 -5.85 7.39 15.00
CA CYS A 59 -6.45 6.60 16.07
C CYS A 59 -5.39 5.79 16.83
N ALA A 60 -4.45 5.16 16.14
CA ALA A 60 -3.34 4.46 16.79
C ALA A 60 -2.49 5.39 17.66
N ALA A 61 -2.17 6.59 17.17
CA ALA A 61 -1.39 7.57 17.93
C ALA A 61 -2.05 7.98 19.26
N LEU A 62 -3.38 8.05 19.29
CA LEU A 62 -4.16 8.49 20.46
C LEU A 62 -4.54 7.35 21.42
N TRP A 63 -4.95 6.19 20.89
CA TRP A 63 -5.45 5.08 21.70
C TRP A 63 -4.40 4.05 22.06
N ASN A 64 -3.30 3.94 21.31
CA ASN A 64 -2.28 2.95 21.61
C ASN A 64 -1.37 3.42 22.75
N GLY A 65 -1.31 2.62 23.81
CA GLY A 65 -0.32 2.79 24.87
C GLY A 65 1.08 2.38 24.42
N ILE A 66 2.09 2.75 25.21
CA ILE A 66 3.46 2.23 25.02
C ILE A 66 3.55 0.88 25.71
N SER A 67 3.72 -0.18 24.93
CA SER A 67 3.88 -1.55 25.42
C SER A 67 5.34 -1.98 25.56
N ASP A 68 6.26 -1.32 24.86
CA ASP A 68 7.68 -1.62 24.85
C ASP A 68 8.45 -0.76 25.85
N CYS A 69 9.27 -1.40 26.70
CA CYS A 69 10.13 -0.71 27.63
C CYS A 69 11.29 0.01 26.94
N ASP A 70 11.77 -0.49 25.80
CA ASP A 70 12.82 0.16 25.00
C ASP A 70 12.30 1.51 24.45
N GLU A 71 11.05 1.56 23.99
CA GLU A 71 10.43 2.82 23.55
C GLU A 71 10.48 3.89 24.65
N THR A 72 10.09 3.52 25.87
CA THR A 72 10.03 4.45 27.01
C THR A 72 11.42 4.88 27.45
N TYR A 73 12.27 3.93 27.84
CA TYR A 73 13.54 4.24 28.51
C TYR A 73 14.65 4.61 27.55
N ASN A 74 14.62 4.14 26.31
CA ASN A 74 15.69 4.33 25.36
C ASN A 74 15.34 5.31 24.23
N TYR A 75 14.11 5.84 24.16
CA TYR A 75 13.78 6.90 23.20
C TYR A 75 13.04 8.06 23.84
N TRP A 76 11.93 7.84 24.55
CA TRP A 76 11.17 8.93 25.18
C TRP A 76 11.95 9.65 26.29
N GLU A 77 12.52 8.91 27.25
CA GLU A 77 13.31 9.47 28.34
C GLU A 77 14.57 10.22 27.85
N PRO A 78 15.41 9.65 26.96
CA PRO A 78 16.54 10.37 26.39
C PRO A 78 16.14 11.59 25.56
N ALA A 79 15.01 11.55 24.84
CA ALA A 79 14.49 12.72 24.12
C ALA A 79 14.11 13.84 25.10
N HIS A 80 13.45 13.49 26.21
CA HIS A 80 13.14 14.42 27.28
C HIS A 80 14.41 14.98 27.92
N TYR A 81 15.42 14.14 28.19
CA TYR A 81 16.73 14.55 28.71
C TYR A 81 17.43 15.54 27.79
N LEU A 82 17.50 15.28 26.47
CA LEU A 82 18.10 16.20 25.50
C LEU A 82 17.33 17.51 25.34
N LYS A 83 16.02 17.50 25.57
CA LYS A 83 15.20 18.70 25.53
C LYS A 83 15.38 19.56 26.79
N THR A 84 15.30 18.95 27.98
CA THR A 84 15.13 19.67 29.26
C THR A 84 16.41 19.70 30.10
N GLY A 85 17.43 18.93 29.74
CA GLY A 85 18.64 18.72 30.55
C GLY A 85 18.40 17.86 31.80
N LYS A 86 17.19 17.30 31.97
CA LYS A 86 16.78 16.47 33.11
C LYS A 86 16.03 15.24 32.61
N GLY A 87 16.20 14.11 33.29
CA GLY A 87 15.55 12.85 32.90
C GLY A 87 16.51 11.69 32.97
N PHE A 88 16.02 10.51 32.58
CA PHE A 88 16.81 9.29 32.66
C PHE A 88 17.69 9.12 31.40
N GLN A 89 19.01 9.06 31.61
CA GLN A 89 19.95 8.63 30.59
C GLN A 89 20.35 7.18 30.88
N THR A 90 20.08 6.27 29.93
CA THR A 90 20.51 4.88 30.05
C THR A 90 22.02 4.74 29.81
N TRP A 91 22.60 3.67 30.35
CA TRP A 91 24.02 3.35 30.11
C TRP A 91 24.32 3.18 28.62
N GLU A 92 23.33 2.80 27.81
CA GLU A 92 23.46 2.64 26.35
C GLU A 92 23.80 3.97 25.65
N TYR A 93 23.32 5.09 26.18
CA TYR A 93 23.61 6.43 25.68
C TYR A 93 24.69 7.18 26.45
N SER A 94 25.20 6.61 27.54
CA SER A 94 26.28 7.21 28.31
C SER A 94 27.54 7.31 27.44
N PRO A 95 28.29 8.43 27.47
CA PRO A 95 29.54 8.56 26.72
C PRO A 95 30.60 7.54 27.14
N VAL A 96 30.44 6.90 28.31
CA VAL A 96 31.35 5.85 28.80
C VAL A 96 31.22 4.56 28.00
N TYR A 97 30.00 4.17 27.60
CA TYR A 97 29.75 2.91 26.88
C TYR A 97 29.34 3.12 25.41
N ALA A 98 28.61 4.19 25.12
CA ALA A 98 28.24 4.66 23.78
C ALA A 98 27.68 3.58 22.84
N VAL A 99 26.86 2.67 23.37
CA VAL A 99 26.30 1.54 22.59
C VAL A 99 25.26 2.02 21.57
N ARG A 100 24.51 3.09 21.88
CA ARG A 100 23.50 3.66 20.98
C ARG A 100 23.78 5.13 20.67
N SER A 101 23.61 5.50 19.40
CA SER A 101 23.76 6.88 18.92
C SER A 101 22.51 7.72 19.18
N TYR A 102 22.70 8.97 19.58
CA TYR A 102 21.62 9.96 19.72
C TYR A 102 21.05 10.45 18.40
N ALA A 103 21.62 10.09 17.25
CA ALA A 103 21.22 10.62 15.94
C ALA A 103 19.71 10.46 15.65
N TYR A 104 19.16 9.29 15.94
CA TYR A 104 17.73 9.02 15.73
C TYR A 104 16.83 9.87 16.64
N ILE A 105 17.23 10.05 17.90
CA ILE A 105 16.50 10.88 18.86
C ILE A 105 16.56 12.34 18.43
N LEU A 106 17.75 12.84 18.06
CA LEU A 106 17.96 14.24 17.66
C LEU A 106 17.07 14.63 16.48
N LEU A 107 16.87 13.72 15.52
CA LEU A 107 15.93 13.92 14.40
C LEU A 107 14.51 14.26 14.89
N HIS A 108 14.05 13.63 15.97
CA HIS A 108 12.71 13.80 16.53
C HIS A 108 12.62 14.88 17.61
N VAL A 109 13.74 15.25 18.24
CA VAL A 109 13.79 16.37 19.20
C VAL A 109 13.51 17.70 18.50
N VAL A 110 13.89 17.87 17.23
CA VAL A 110 13.60 19.10 16.46
C VAL A 110 12.09 19.38 16.38
N PRO A 111 11.23 18.47 15.87
CA PRO A 111 9.79 18.71 15.86
C PRO A 111 9.20 18.80 17.27
N MET A 112 9.71 18.05 18.25
CA MET A 112 9.28 18.21 19.65
C MET A 112 9.52 19.63 20.17
N ARG A 113 10.68 20.24 19.88
CA ARG A 113 10.97 21.62 20.28
C ARG A 113 10.02 22.61 19.61
N ILE A 114 9.75 22.45 18.32
CA ILE A 114 8.77 23.27 17.59
C ILE A 114 7.39 23.17 18.26
N PHE A 115 6.94 21.95 18.57
CA PHE A 115 5.67 21.74 19.27
C PHE A 115 5.65 22.41 20.64
N THR A 116 6.75 22.38 21.38
CA THR A 116 6.82 23.02 22.71
C THR A 116 6.76 24.54 22.62
N THR A 117 7.31 25.13 21.55
CA THR A 117 7.22 26.59 21.31
C THR A 117 5.80 27.01 20.91
N ILE A 118 5.10 26.20 20.12
CA ILE A 118 3.75 26.53 19.62
C ILE A 118 2.67 26.25 20.68
N LEU A 119 2.78 25.14 21.39
CA LEU A 119 1.73 24.59 22.26
C LEU A 119 2.01 24.79 23.76
N GLY A 120 3.14 25.43 24.08
CA GLY A 120 3.63 25.59 25.45
C GLY A 120 4.35 24.35 25.99
N GLU A 121 4.82 24.44 27.24
CA GLU A 121 5.63 23.41 27.88
C GLU A 121 4.82 22.21 28.42
N ASN A 122 3.64 21.92 27.87
CA ASN A 122 2.83 20.79 28.33
C ASN A 122 3.38 19.46 27.78
N PRO A 123 3.96 18.58 28.60
CA PRO A 123 4.62 17.35 28.14
C PRO A 123 3.65 16.37 27.49
N ILE A 124 2.39 16.31 27.96
CA ILE A 124 1.36 15.40 27.44
C ILE A 124 1.00 15.79 26.01
N LEU A 125 0.89 17.09 25.73
CA LEU A 125 0.53 17.58 24.41
C LEU A 125 1.65 17.33 23.39
N VAL A 126 2.91 17.55 23.79
CA VAL A 126 4.09 17.29 22.95
C VAL A 126 4.23 15.80 22.65
N PHE A 127 3.94 14.96 23.63
CA PHE A 127 3.89 13.50 23.47
C PHE A 127 2.91 13.09 22.38
N TYR A 128 1.63 13.48 22.49
CA TYR A 128 0.62 13.11 21.50
C TYR A 128 0.87 13.74 20.13
N MET A 129 1.35 14.98 20.05
CA MET A 129 1.68 15.61 18.77
C MET A 129 2.82 14.89 18.05
N THR A 130 3.82 14.40 18.79
CA THR A 130 4.90 13.60 18.22
C THR A 130 4.37 12.25 17.72
N ARG A 131 3.52 11.57 18.49
CA ARG A 131 2.88 10.32 18.05
C ARG A 131 2.02 10.51 16.81
N CYS A 132 1.27 11.61 16.74
CA CYS A 132 0.52 11.99 15.54
C CYS A 132 1.46 12.20 14.36
N LEU A 133 2.57 12.93 14.51
CA LEU A 133 3.56 13.13 13.45
C LEU A 133 4.10 11.79 12.91
N LEU A 134 4.41 10.83 13.80
CA LEU A 134 4.83 9.48 13.42
C LEU A 134 3.73 8.74 12.66
N GLY A 135 2.48 8.81 13.13
CA GLY A 135 1.33 8.21 12.45
C GLY A 135 1.09 8.79 11.05
N ILE A 136 1.27 10.10 10.88
CA ILE A 136 1.19 10.79 9.59
C ILE A 136 2.29 10.28 8.66
N ALA A 137 3.53 10.22 9.15
CA ALA A 137 4.66 9.71 8.37
C ALA A 137 4.43 8.26 7.93
N CYS A 138 3.89 7.42 8.82
CA CYS A 138 3.49 6.05 8.51
C CYS A 138 2.45 6.02 7.39
N ALA A 139 1.35 6.77 7.54
CA ALA A 139 0.28 6.82 6.53
C ALA A 139 0.79 7.32 5.16
N SER A 140 1.72 8.27 5.15
CA SER A 140 2.40 8.75 3.93
C SER A 140 3.27 7.68 3.28
N ALA A 141 3.98 6.87 4.06
CA ALA A 141 4.76 5.75 3.55
C ALA A 141 3.86 4.64 3.00
N GLU A 142 2.78 4.30 3.70
CA GLU A 142 1.81 3.28 3.29
C GLU A 142 1.10 3.63 1.99
N ILE A 143 0.71 4.90 1.79
CA ILE A 143 0.06 5.29 0.53
C ILE A 143 1.02 5.20 -0.66
N LEU A 144 2.31 5.47 -0.48
CA LEU A 144 3.30 5.29 -1.55
C LEU A 144 3.44 3.81 -1.92
N LEU A 145 3.50 2.92 -0.93
CA LEU A 145 3.50 1.48 -1.16
C LEU A 145 2.21 1.03 -1.88
N TYR A 146 1.04 1.46 -1.41
CA TYR A 146 -0.25 1.14 -2.00
C TYR A 146 -0.33 1.57 -3.47
N ARG A 147 0.12 2.79 -3.79
CA ARG A 147 0.17 3.30 -5.17
C ARG A 147 1.09 2.47 -6.05
N GLY A 148 2.28 2.12 -5.55
CA GLY A 148 3.22 1.27 -6.27
C GLY A 148 2.65 -0.12 -6.56
N VAL A 149 2.03 -0.75 -5.56
CA VAL A 149 1.42 -2.08 -5.72
C VAL A 149 0.22 -2.05 -6.67
N THR A 150 -0.60 -0.99 -6.61
CA THR A 150 -1.74 -0.82 -7.53
C THR A 150 -1.27 -0.71 -8.98
N LYS A 151 -0.17 0.01 -9.24
CA LYS A 151 0.40 0.16 -10.58
C LYS A 151 1.03 -1.12 -11.11
N LEU A 152 1.81 -1.82 -10.28
CA LEU A 152 2.61 -2.96 -10.72
C LEU A 152 1.83 -4.29 -10.75
N TYR A 153 1.02 -4.55 -9.73
CA TYR A 153 0.32 -5.83 -9.53
C TYR A 153 -1.19 -5.73 -9.78
N GLY A 154 -1.69 -4.53 -10.05
CA GLY A 154 -3.10 -4.28 -10.37
C GLY A 154 -4.03 -4.16 -9.16
N PRO A 155 -5.33 -3.96 -9.43
CA PRO A 155 -6.32 -3.55 -8.43
C PRO A 155 -6.59 -4.59 -7.34
N ASN A 156 -6.64 -5.88 -7.69
CA ASN A 156 -7.00 -6.95 -6.74
C ASN A 156 -5.98 -7.09 -5.60
N VAL A 157 -4.68 -7.08 -5.93
CA VAL A 157 -3.59 -7.20 -4.95
C VAL A 157 -3.54 -5.96 -4.06
N ALA A 158 -3.75 -4.78 -4.63
CA ALA A 158 -3.79 -3.53 -3.88
C ALA A 158 -4.91 -3.50 -2.83
N ARG A 159 -6.11 -4.02 -3.16
CA ARG A 159 -7.21 -4.12 -2.18
C ARG A 159 -6.83 -5.02 -1.00
N LEU A 160 -6.24 -6.18 -1.28
CA LEU A 160 -5.80 -7.09 -0.23
C LEU A 160 -4.73 -6.43 0.66
N LEU A 161 -3.75 -5.75 0.05
CA LEU A 161 -2.76 -4.98 0.79
C LEU A 161 -3.41 -3.91 1.68
N LEU A 162 -4.34 -3.13 1.15
CA LEU A 162 -5.01 -2.08 1.92
C LEU A 162 -5.77 -2.65 3.12
N VAL A 163 -6.47 -3.77 2.95
CA VAL A 163 -7.15 -4.46 4.06
C VAL A 163 -6.13 -4.93 5.10
N LEU A 164 -5.02 -5.54 4.67
CA LEU A 164 -3.97 -5.98 5.58
C LEU A 164 -3.32 -4.82 6.32
N LEU A 165 -3.06 -3.69 5.66
CA LEU A 165 -2.52 -2.50 6.30
C LEU A 165 -3.50 -1.95 7.35
N LEU A 166 -4.79 -1.81 7.00
CA LEU A 166 -5.81 -1.24 7.89
C LEU A 166 -6.05 -2.10 9.14
N PHE A 167 -6.09 -3.43 9.00
CA PHE A 167 -6.50 -4.35 10.07
C PHE A 167 -5.33 -5.10 10.73
N SER A 168 -4.09 -4.87 10.30
CA SER A 168 -2.93 -5.45 10.97
C SER A 168 -2.70 -4.81 12.34
N ALA A 169 -2.84 -5.61 13.40
CA ALA A 169 -2.51 -5.20 14.77
C ALA A 169 -1.05 -4.75 14.90
N GLY A 170 -0.14 -5.41 14.18
CA GLY A 170 1.28 -5.04 14.15
C GLY A 170 1.49 -3.63 13.59
N MET A 171 0.87 -3.33 12.44
CA MET A 171 0.90 -1.98 11.85
C MET A 171 0.24 -0.94 12.75
N PHE A 172 -0.87 -1.30 13.39
CA PHE A 172 -1.55 -0.41 14.32
C PHE A 172 -0.63 -0.01 15.48
N ILE A 173 0.04 -0.99 16.12
CA ILE A 173 0.93 -0.74 17.25
C ILE A 173 2.20 0.01 16.81
N SER A 174 2.83 -0.42 15.72
CA SER A 174 4.13 0.11 15.27
C SER A 174 4.06 1.50 14.64
N SER A 175 2.91 1.89 14.07
CA SER A 175 2.75 3.15 13.32
C SER A 175 2.95 4.45 14.10
N ALA A 176 2.81 4.41 15.42
CA ALA A 176 3.05 5.55 16.30
C ALA A 176 4.18 5.28 17.31
N ALA A 177 4.88 4.16 17.16
CA ALA A 177 5.95 3.76 18.05
C ALA A 177 7.21 4.57 17.75
N PHE A 178 7.82 5.16 18.78
CA PHE A 178 9.03 5.96 18.64
C PHE A 178 10.30 5.09 18.67
N LEU A 179 10.50 4.27 17.63
CA LEU A 179 11.66 3.37 17.52
C LEU A 179 12.32 3.40 16.14
N PRO A 180 13.63 3.10 16.03
CA PRO A 180 14.31 2.95 14.75
C PRO A 180 13.70 1.85 13.87
N SER A 181 13.10 0.82 14.47
CA SER A 181 12.44 -0.27 13.75
C SER A 181 11.17 0.21 13.02
N SER A 182 10.34 1.05 13.63
CA SER A 182 9.18 1.66 12.95
C SER A 182 9.62 2.65 11.89
N PHE A 183 10.68 3.42 12.13
CA PHE A 183 11.27 4.28 11.10
C PHE A 183 11.80 3.50 9.90
N SER A 184 12.50 2.39 10.13
CA SER A 184 12.97 1.47 9.07
C SER A 184 11.80 0.88 8.29
N MET A 185 10.70 0.52 8.97
CA MET A 185 9.47 0.07 8.33
C MET A 185 8.92 1.16 7.38
N TYR A 186 8.87 2.43 7.78
CA TYR A 186 8.44 3.53 6.91
C TYR A 186 9.33 3.67 5.68
N LEU A 187 10.65 3.69 5.87
CA LEU A 187 11.61 3.82 4.78
C LEU A 187 11.53 2.64 3.81
N THR A 188 11.32 1.43 4.33
CA THR A 188 11.13 0.23 3.51
C THR A 188 9.89 0.36 2.63
N MET A 189 8.76 0.80 3.20
CA MET A 189 7.53 1.03 2.43
C MET A 189 7.72 2.12 1.36
N VAL A 190 8.43 3.21 1.69
CA VAL A 190 8.76 4.28 0.72
C VAL A 190 9.65 3.75 -0.40
N ALA A 191 10.69 2.97 -0.07
CA ALA A 191 11.64 2.43 -1.04
C ALA A 191 10.95 1.49 -2.03
N TYR A 192 10.22 0.48 -1.53
CA TYR A 192 9.48 -0.44 -2.38
C TYR A 192 8.35 0.26 -3.16
N GLY A 193 7.60 1.15 -2.51
CA GLY A 193 6.54 1.92 -3.17
C GLY A 193 7.07 2.76 -4.33
N SER A 194 8.18 3.48 -4.11
CA SER A 194 8.81 4.29 -5.15
C SER A 194 9.40 3.44 -6.27
N TRP A 195 10.04 2.32 -5.94
CA TRP A 195 10.57 1.36 -6.90
C TRP A 195 9.47 0.79 -7.81
N PHE A 196 8.36 0.33 -7.22
CA PHE A 196 7.22 -0.19 -7.98
C PHE A 196 6.60 0.88 -8.88
N ILE A 197 6.50 2.13 -8.42
CA ILE A 197 6.01 3.24 -9.26
C ILE A 197 6.92 3.46 -10.47
N GLY A 198 8.24 3.41 -10.28
CA GLY A 198 9.22 3.65 -11.35
C GLY A 198 9.25 2.52 -12.38
N ASN A 199 9.16 1.26 -11.96
CA ASN A 199 9.21 0.08 -12.83
C ASN A 199 7.90 -0.19 -13.59
N SER A 200 6.82 0.53 -13.30
CA SER A 200 5.56 0.46 -14.04
C SER A 200 5.48 1.46 -15.20
N SER A 201 6.61 2.09 -15.58
CA SER A 201 6.74 2.99 -16.72
C SER A 201 7.23 2.23 -17.95
#